data_AF-A0A150RUB7-F1
#
_entry.id   AF-A0A150RUB7-F1
#
_cell.length_a   1.000
_cell.length_b   1.000
_cell.length_c   1.000
_cell.angle_alpha   90.00
_cell.angle_beta   90.00
_cell.angle_gamma   90.00
#
_symmetry.space_group_name_H-M   'P 1'
#
loop_
_entity.id
_entity.type
_entity.pdbx_description
1 polymer ?
#
loop_
_entity_poly.entity_id
_entity_poly.type
_entity_poly.pdbx_seq_one_letter_code
_entity_poly.pdbx_strand_id
1 'polypeptide(L)'
;ALRSTDAFYDADAYARAVATIEAALGVVSATHHPLKLDFTAYRTPFGLMSMDEIARSSRPEHDPFDAWVQQVLVPRLRDARADIVGLSVCFPGQLQPAYAFAHKIKEALPAVHVTCGGPGVTQMLLRLSGERLARALGPFDSACLFEGERTLLALARALDERRPLRDVPNVVVRDRLLGARWLSGHGMEDLKALPAPDFDGLPLEAYLAPSLVLPYDPTRGCYWGKCTFCHYGLAEVGTAAYRERAVETIVAHLGALAARHGTRHFYLSQDSVAPKTLVKMSQAIIDAGLDVRWATDLKPEKYLTRERADVLRRAGAVACALGVESASPRVLGLIDKGAPVEVVSDVIDHLASAGVAAEAMCFTEFPTETHAEAVATLDFLRARREALAVYIVGEFGLTHGSLVAQTPERFGIDEVFELEGDELGLGLFFVPREPWKTDAERADVDERLADLSRGWTLRSYPWAGAVSTAHTILQYDRFGPGVFRDRAARRPEDGVAIAFNGATVIERGLRFDPRAAEHAEAREAQI
;
A
#
# COMPACT_ATOMS: atom_id res chain seq x y z
N ALA A 1 -13.73 19.75 -6.33
CA ALA A 1 -14.52 18.57 -6.76
C ALA A 1 -14.34 17.39 -5.80
N LEU A 2 -13.12 16.86 -5.61
CA LEU A 2 -12.91 15.63 -4.82
C LEU A 2 -13.28 15.72 -3.33
N ARG A 3 -13.27 16.90 -2.71
CA ARG A 3 -13.73 17.12 -1.33
C ARG A 3 -15.20 17.52 -1.21
N SER A 4 -15.91 17.69 -2.34
CA SER A 4 -17.32 18.09 -2.36
C SER A 4 -18.18 16.85 -2.51
N THR A 5 -19.20 16.71 -1.66
CA THR A 5 -20.14 15.57 -1.69
C THR A 5 -20.78 15.42 -3.07
N ASP A 6 -21.25 16.51 -3.69
CA ASP A 6 -21.94 16.40 -4.98
C ASP A 6 -20.97 16.12 -6.14
N ALA A 7 -19.89 16.89 -6.23
CA ALA A 7 -18.96 16.79 -7.36
C ALA A 7 -18.07 15.54 -7.32
N PHE A 8 -17.87 14.90 -6.16
CA PHE A 8 -17.12 13.65 -6.04
C PHE A 8 -17.87 12.46 -6.66
N TYR A 9 -19.20 12.44 -6.56
CA TYR A 9 -20.02 11.34 -7.07
C TYR A 9 -20.47 11.54 -8.53
N ASP A 10 -20.29 12.74 -9.09
CA ASP A 10 -20.42 13.00 -10.52
C ASP A 10 -19.20 12.46 -11.29
N ALA A 11 -19.44 11.55 -12.23
CA ALA A 11 -18.36 10.81 -12.91
C ALA A 11 -17.45 11.75 -13.72
N ASP A 12 -18.01 12.75 -14.39
CA ASP A 12 -17.27 13.68 -15.24
C ASP A 12 -16.48 14.70 -14.41
N ALA A 13 -17.08 15.26 -13.36
CA ALA A 13 -16.39 16.16 -12.44
C ALA A 13 -15.27 15.44 -11.68
N TYR A 14 -15.50 14.20 -11.24
CA TYR A 14 -14.47 13.36 -10.65
C TYR A 14 -13.32 13.10 -11.63
N ALA A 15 -13.62 12.68 -12.85
CA ALA A 15 -12.63 12.38 -13.88
C ALA A 15 -11.77 13.60 -14.23
N ARG A 16 -12.39 14.78 -14.40
CA ARG A 16 -11.66 16.04 -14.63
C ARG A 16 -10.76 16.38 -13.46
N ALA A 17 -11.23 16.24 -12.22
CA ALA A 17 -10.46 16.57 -11.04
C ALA A 17 -9.22 15.68 -10.89
N VAL A 18 -9.37 14.36 -11.07
CA VAL A 18 -8.25 13.43 -11.07
C VAL A 18 -7.24 13.79 -12.16
N ALA A 19 -7.70 14.00 -13.39
CA ALA A 19 -6.83 14.34 -14.51
C ALA A 19 -6.08 15.67 -14.29
N THR A 20 -6.72 16.67 -13.68
CA THR A 20 -6.07 17.93 -13.33
C THR A 20 -4.92 17.71 -12.34
N ILE A 21 -5.11 16.87 -11.33
CA ILE A 21 -4.07 16.61 -10.33
C ILE A 21 -2.92 15.81 -10.96
N GLU A 22 -3.23 14.76 -11.72
CA GLU A 22 -2.21 13.98 -12.44
C GLU A 22 -1.40 14.84 -13.40
N ALA A 23 -2.05 15.75 -14.14
CA ALA A 23 -1.37 16.73 -14.98
C ALA A 23 -0.47 17.67 -14.18
N ALA A 24 -0.92 18.15 -13.01
CA ALA A 24 -0.11 18.99 -12.13
C ALA A 24 1.14 18.26 -11.63
N LEU A 25 1.01 17.00 -11.19
CA LEU A 25 2.15 16.17 -10.80
C LEU A 25 3.10 15.87 -11.97
N GLY A 26 2.55 15.75 -13.19
CA GLY A 26 3.34 15.68 -14.42
C GLY A 26 4.18 16.94 -14.67
N VAL A 27 3.62 18.13 -14.43
CA VAL A 27 4.36 19.40 -14.51
C VAL A 27 5.46 19.45 -13.45
N VAL A 28 5.19 19.05 -12.20
CA VAL A 28 6.19 18.98 -11.13
C VAL A 28 7.33 18.01 -11.49
N SER A 29 6.99 16.85 -12.05
CA SER A 29 7.98 15.88 -12.54
C SER A 29 8.86 16.48 -13.64
N ALA A 30 8.26 17.23 -14.58
CA ALA A 30 8.99 17.87 -15.65
C ALA A 30 9.97 18.95 -15.16
N THR A 31 9.61 19.72 -14.11
CA THR A 31 10.49 20.75 -13.54
C THR A 31 11.62 20.17 -12.70
N HIS A 32 11.48 18.93 -12.20
CA HIS A 32 12.47 18.23 -11.38
C HIS A 32 13.07 17.00 -12.09
N HIS A 33 13.07 16.99 -13.43
CA HIS A 33 13.60 15.88 -14.21
C HIS A 33 15.02 15.47 -13.74
N PRO A 34 15.32 14.17 -13.55
CA PRO A 34 14.55 13.00 -13.98
C PRO A 34 13.57 12.42 -12.94
N LEU A 35 13.23 13.16 -11.88
CA LEU A 35 12.22 12.73 -10.90
C LEU A 35 10.87 12.47 -11.59
N LYS A 36 10.27 11.32 -11.29
CA LYS A 36 8.86 11.05 -11.57
C LYS A 36 8.10 11.07 -10.25
N LEU A 37 7.13 11.98 -10.18
CA LEU A 37 6.23 12.15 -9.06
C LEU A 37 4.79 11.87 -9.52
N ASP A 38 4.15 10.90 -8.88
CA ASP A 38 2.72 10.65 -8.95
C ASP A 38 2.22 10.23 -7.55
N PHE A 39 0.94 9.87 -7.40
CA PHE A 39 0.41 9.48 -6.08
C PHE A 39 0.99 8.18 -5.51
N THR A 40 1.60 7.36 -6.36
CA THR A 40 2.14 6.03 -6.02
C THR A 40 3.65 5.97 -6.08
N ALA A 41 4.30 6.93 -6.72
CA ALA A 41 5.73 6.94 -6.94
C ALA A 41 6.35 8.32 -6.69
N TYR A 42 7.37 8.34 -5.84
CA TYR A 42 8.42 9.35 -5.83
C TYR A 42 9.70 8.63 -6.21
N ARG A 43 10.12 8.72 -7.47
CA ARG A 43 11.30 8.00 -7.94
C ARG A 43 12.13 8.81 -8.93
N THR A 44 13.38 9.02 -8.58
CA THR A 44 14.41 9.35 -9.56
C THR A 44 14.99 8.03 -10.07
N PRO A 45 15.14 7.82 -11.39
CA PRO A 45 15.86 6.67 -11.92
C PRO A 45 17.20 6.51 -11.21
N PHE A 46 17.44 5.32 -10.65
CA PHE A 46 18.65 5.00 -9.87
C PHE A 46 18.87 5.82 -8.58
N GLY A 47 17.93 6.70 -8.19
CA GLY A 47 18.08 7.60 -7.04
C GLY A 47 18.16 6.94 -5.65
N LEU A 48 18.04 5.61 -5.60
CA LEU A 48 18.19 4.78 -4.40
C LEU A 48 19.26 3.68 -4.58
N MET A 49 20.13 3.75 -5.60
CA MET A 49 21.20 2.76 -5.77
C MET A 49 22.38 3.03 -4.83
N SER A 50 22.69 4.29 -4.54
CA SER A 50 23.80 4.64 -3.65
C SER A 50 23.49 5.80 -2.71
N MET A 51 24.24 5.88 -1.61
CA MET A 51 24.10 6.99 -0.66
C MET A 51 24.46 8.35 -1.27
N ASP A 52 25.39 8.39 -2.22
CA ASP A 52 25.79 9.63 -2.90
C ASP A 52 24.69 10.12 -3.86
N GLU A 53 23.99 9.20 -4.53
CA GLU A 53 22.82 9.54 -5.35
C GLU A 53 21.67 10.02 -4.50
N ILE A 54 21.39 9.37 -3.37
CA ILE A 54 20.38 9.82 -2.41
C ILE A 54 20.67 11.25 -1.96
N ALA A 55 21.91 11.54 -1.54
CA ALA A 55 22.30 12.87 -1.13
C ALA A 55 22.18 13.89 -2.28
N ARG A 56 22.51 13.52 -3.52
CA ARG A 56 22.32 14.37 -4.71
C ARG A 56 20.86 14.64 -5.00
N SER A 57 20.01 13.61 -4.97
CA SER A 57 18.56 13.72 -5.16
C SER A 57 17.87 14.48 -4.04
N SER A 58 18.53 14.66 -2.90
CA SER A 58 18.04 15.44 -1.76
C SER A 58 18.34 16.94 -1.91
N ARG A 59 19.02 17.38 -2.97
CA ARG A 59 19.34 18.81 -3.14
C ARG A 59 18.12 19.62 -3.59
N PRO A 60 18.05 20.92 -3.28
CA PRO A 60 16.91 21.78 -3.62
C PRO A 60 16.49 21.72 -5.09
N GLU A 61 17.44 21.61 -6.01
CA GLU A 61 17.18 21.53 -7.46
C GLU A 61 16.51 20.21 -7.91
N HIS A 62 16.48 19.19 -7.07
CA HIS A 62 15.99 17.83 -7.39
C HIS A 62 14.84 17.36 -6.50
N ASP A 63 14.49 18.12 -5.46
CA ASP A 63 13.46 17.76 -4.48
C ASP A 63 12.31 18.79 -4.51
N PRO A 64 11.12 18.43 -5.03
CA PRO A 64 9.96 19.32 -5.09
C PRO A 64 9.42 19.71 -3.72
N PHE A 65 9.84 19.03 -2.64
CA PHE A 65 9.44 19.34 -1.28
C PHE A 65 10.46 20.19 -0.52
N ASP A 66 11.60 20.57 -1.12
CA ASP A 66 12.65 21.34 -0.44
C ASP A 66 12.11 22.60 0.25
N ALA A 67 11.38 23.43 -0.49
CA ALA A 67 10.82 24.66 0.03
C ALA A 67 9.88 24.40 1.21
N TRP A 68 9.02 23.38 1.13
CA TRP A 68 8.12 23.02 2.22
C TRP A 68 8.90 22.52 3.45
N VAL A 69 9.93 21.70 3.27
CA VAL A 69 10.74 21.21 4.39
C VAL A 69 11.46 22.38 5.08
N GLN A 70 12.11 23.25 4.32
CA GLN A 70 12.92 24.34 4.86
C GLN A 70 12.08 25.49 5.46
N GLN A 71 10.95 25.80 4.84
CA GLN A 71 10.13 26.97 5.20
C GLN A 71 8.95 26.64 6.10
N VAL A 72 8.50 25.37 6.12
CA VAL A 72 7.34 24.95 6.92
C VAL A 72 7.73 23.92 7.98
N LEU A 73 8.28 22.77 7.59
CA LEU A 73 8.55 21.68 8.53
C LEU A 73 9.63 22.07 9.55
N VAL A 74 10.79 22.54 9.10
CA VAL A 74 11.91 22.91 9.97
C VAL A 74 11.53 23.99 10.99
N PRO A 75 10.87 25.11 10.60
CA PRO A 75 10.39 26.09 11.58
C PRO A 75 9.41 25.49 12.58
N ARG A 76 8.45 24.66 12.14
CA ARG A 76 7.52 23.98 13.06
C ARG A 76 8.23 23.07 14.06
N LEU A 77 9.22 22.30 13.61
CA LEU A 77 10.03 21.44 14.48
C LEU A 77 10.83 22.26 15.50
N ARG A 78 11.39 23.40 15.07
CA ARG A 78 12.13 24.33 15.94
C ARG A 78 11.22 24.96 16.99
N ASP A 79 10.04 25.42 16.59
CA ASP A 79 9.07 26.06 17.48
C ASP A 79 8.51 25.07 18.50
N ALA A 80 8.28 23.82 18.06
CA ALA A 80 7.91 22.71 18.93
C ALA A 80 9.04 22.24 19.86
N ARG A 81 10.28 22.70 19.64
CA ARG A 81 11.50 22.25 20.33
C ARG A 81 11.63 20.72 20.30
N ALA A 82 11.42 20.13 19.12
CA ALA A 82 11.48 18.69 18.97
C ALA A 82 12.87 18.15 19.32
N ASP A 83 12.97 17.18 20.22
CA ASP A 83 14.23 16.49 20.53
C ASP A 83 14.46 15.28 19.60
N ILE A 84 13.37 14.66 19.15
CA ILE A 84 13.35 13.46 18.32
C ILE A 84 12.40 13.68 17.15
N VAL A 85 12.85 13.31 15.95
CA VAL A 85 12.01 13.25 14.74
C VAL A 85 12.02 11.84 14.20
N GLY A 86 10.84 11.22 14.13
CA GLY A 86 10.64 9.89 13.56
C GLY A 86 10.01 9.96 12.17
N LEU A 87 10.66 9.36 11.16
CA LEU A 87 10.14 9.23 9.80
C LEU A 87 9.61 7.81 9.57
N SER A 88 8.29 7.66 9.44
CA SER A 88 7.64 6.38 9.13
C SER A 88 7.60 6.16 7.62
N VAL A 89 8.19 5.06 7.15
CA VAL A 89 8.28 4.70 5.73
C VAL A 89 7.57 3.37 5.51
N CYS A 90 6.36 3.44 4.96
CA CYS A 90 5.51 2.27 4.72
C CYS A 90 5.91 1.53 3.45
N PHE A 91 6.18 2.27 2.36
CA PHE A 91 6.41 1.69 1.04
C PHE A 91 7.78 2.09 0.47
N PRO A 92 8.39 1.27 -0.41
CA PRO A 92 9.66 1.60 -1.03
C PRO A 92 9.69 2.97 -1.73
N GLY A 93 8.58 3.38 -2.36
CA GLY A 93 8.44 4.69 -3.00
C GLY A 93 8.55 5.89 -2.05
N GLN A 94 8.53 5.67 -0.73
CA GLN A 94 8.70 6.70 0.29
C GLN A 94 10.13 6.77 0.84
N LEU A 95 11.02 5.84 0.46
CA LEU A 95 12.41 5.83 0.94
C LEU A 95 13.13 7.11 0.50
N GLN A 96 13.17 7.39 -0.81
CA GLN A 96 13.89 8.55 -1.34
C GLN A 96 13.49 9.88 -0.67
N PRO A 97 12.19 10.26 -0.58
CA PRO A 97 11.82 11.50 0.08
C PRO A 97 12.09 11.47 1.59
N ALA A 98 12.02 10.31 2.26
CA ALA A 98 12.37 10.23 3.68
C ALA A 98 13.86 10.54 3.94
N TYR A 99 14.77 10.05 3.10
CA TYR A 99 16.19 10.42 3.19
C TYR A 99 16.40 11.90 2.89
N ALA A 100 15.71 12.46 1.87
CA ALA A 100 15.80 13.88 1.56
C ALA A 100 15.35 14.77 2.72
N PHE A 101 14.25 14.41 3.38
CA PHE A 101 13.76 15.12 4.56
C PHE A 101 14.77 15.01 5.70
N ALA A 102 15.31 13.81 5.96
CA ALA A 102 16.28 13.61 7.02
C ALA A 102 17.57 14.42 6.79
N HIS A 103 18.10 14.49 5.57
CA HIS A 103 19.25 15.35 5.25
C HIS A 103 18.99 16.82 5.62
N LYS A 104 17.86 17.37 5.15
CA LYS A 104 17.48 18.76 5.39
C LYS A 104 17.25 19.05 6.87
N ILE A 105 16.61 18.13 7.60
CA ILE A 105 16.36 18.26 9.04
C ILE A 105 17.69 18.25 9.80
N LYS A 106 18.62 17.34 9.48
CA LYS A 106 19.95 17.30 10.13
C LYS A 106 20.78 18.53 9.84
N GLU A 107 20.71 19.07 8.63
CA GLU A 107 21.39 20.33 8.26
C GLU A 107 20.85 21.52 9.06
N ALA A 108 19.52 21.65 9.15
CA ALA A 108 18.89 22.80 9.80
C ALA A 108 18.81 22.70 11.34
N LEU A 109 18.75 21.47 11.87
CA LEU A 109 18.55 21.16 13.28
C LEU A 109 19.50 20.01 13.72
N PRO A 110 20.83 20.24 13.73
CA PRO A 110 21.82 19.16 13.93
C PRO A 110 21.75 18.47 15.30
N ALA A 111 21.19 19.14 16.31
CA ALA A 111 21.01 18.60 17.65
C ALA A 111 19.82 17.62 17.77
N VAL A 112 18.89 17.65 16.83
CA VAL A 112 17.73 16.75 16.83
C VAL A 112 18.16 15.34 16.47
N HIS A 113 17.66 14.36 17.22
CA HIS A 113 17.84 12.95 16.89
C HIS A 113 16.83 12.55 15.82
N VAL A 114 17.31 12.22 14.62
CA VAL A 114 16.47 11.82 13.49
C VAL A 114 16.51 10.31 13.34
N THR A 115 15.38 9.66 13.54
CA THR A 115 15.21 8.21 13.39
C THR A 115 14.19 7.89 12.30
N CYS A 116 14.25 6.68 11.75
CA CYS A 116 13.24 6.18 10.82
C CYS A 116 12.72 4.80 11.21
N GLY A 117 11.65 4.34 10.57
CA GLY A 117 11.10 3.00 10.78
C GLY A 117 10.00 2.68 9.78
N GLY A 118 9.30 1.58 10.02
CA GLY A 118 8.22 1.09 9.14
C GLY A 118 8.66 -0.02 8.19
N PRO A 119 7.72 -0.64 7.46
CA PRO A 119 7.99 -1.78 6.59
C PRO A 119 9.07 -1.54 5.53
N GLY A 120 9.07 -0.39 4.86
CA GLY A 120 10.07 -0.07 3.84
C GLY A 120 11.49 -0.03 4.41
N VAL A 121 11.69 0.62 5.56
CA VAL A 121 12.99 0.66 6.26
C VAL A 121 13.38 -0.73 6.75
N THR A 122 12.45 -1.43 7.41
CA THR A 122 12.72 -2.75 7.99
C THR A 122 13.15 -3.74 6.93
N GLN A 123 12.39 -3.84 5.84
CA GLN A 123 12.71 -4.75 4.75
C GLN A 123 14.06 -4.41 4.12
N MET A 124 14.39 -3.14 3.91
CA MET A 124 15.68 -2.73 3.35
C MET A 124 16.83 -3.06 4.30
N LEU A 125 16.76 -2.61 5.56
CA LEU A 125 17.90 -2.67 6.49
C LEU A 125 18.19 -4.08 7.03
N LEU A 126 17.19 -4.94 7.22
CA LEU A 126 17.39 -6.29 7.78
C LEU A 126 18.34 -7.17 6.94
N ARG A 127 18.49 -6.85 5.66
CA ARG A 127 19.33 -7.60 4.72
C ARG A 127 20.78 -7.12 4.70
N LEU A 128 21.05 -5.97 5.31
CA LEU A 128 22.34 -5.32 5.29
C LEU A 128 23.07 -5.59 6.61
N SER A 129 24.39 -5.64 6.53
CA SER A 129 25.25 -5.75 7.71
C SER A 129 26.55 -4.96 7.51
N GLY A 130 27.31 -4.76 8.58
CA GLY A 130 28.62 -4.15 8.49
C GLY A 130 28.58 -2.69 8.04
N GLU A 131 29.57 -2.32 7.24
CA GLU A 131 29.66 -1.00 6.59
C GLU A 131 28.51 -0.73 5.62
N ARG A 132 27.96 -1.75 4.93
CA ARG A 132 26.82 -1.56 4.00
C ARG A 132 25.59 -1.06 4.77
N LEU A 133 25.32 -1.64 5.94
CA LEU A 133 24.25 -1.17 6.84
C LEU A 133 24.52 0.24 7.39
N ALA A 134 25.77 0.53 7.75
CA ALA A 134 26.18 1.84 8.27
C ALA A 134 25.98 2.97 7.24
N ARG A 135 26.30 2.67 5.98
CA ARG A 135 26.06 3.56 4.85
C ARG A 135 24.57 3.72 4.59
N ALA A 136 23.82 2.62 4.57
CA ALA A 136 22.37 2.65 4.39
C ALA A 136 21.65 3.48 5.46
N LEU A 137 22.14 3.58 6.70
CA LEU A 137 21.57 4.52 7.69
C LEU A 137 21.61 6.00 7.23
N GLY A 138 22.51 6.39 6.33
CA GLY A 138 22.51 7.72 5.71
C GLY A 138 22.39 8.90 6.69
N PRO A 139 21.45 9.83 6.49
CA PRO A 139 21.26 10.97 7.39
C PRO A 139 20.63 10.61 8.73
N PHE A 140 20.14 9.38 8.91
CA PHE A 140 19.49 8.97 10.15
C PHE A 140 20.53 8.69 11.25
N ASP A 141 20.23 9.12 12.47
CA ASP A 141 21.01 8.81 13.68
C ASP A 141 20.74 7.36 14.14
N SER A 142 19.55 6.84 13.87
CA SER A 142 19.15 5.45 14.12
C SER A 142 18.00 4.99 13.22
N ALA A 143 17.69 3.70 13.22
CA ALA A 143 16.47 3.16 12.62
C ALA A 143 15.79 2.13 13.54
N CYS A 144 14.47 2.16 13.63
CA CYS A 144 13.65 1.18 14.33
C CYS A 144 13.21 0.09 13.34
N LEU A 145 13.65 -1.14 13.57
CA LEU A 145 13.23 -2.32 12.81
C LEU A 145 11.95 -2.90 13.40
N PHE A 146 11.17 -3.54 12.53
CA PHE A 146 9.92 -4.23 12.87
C PHE A 146 8.85 -3.28 13.43
N GLU A 147 8.07 -3.76 14.39
CA GLU A 147 7.01 -3.00 15.04
C GLU A 147 7.62 -1.91 15.95
N GLY A 148 7.05 -0.70 15.83
CA GLY A 148 7.64 0.51 16.37
C GLY A 148 7.21 0.83 17.80
N GLU A 149 6.12 0.26 18.30
CA GLU A 149 5.45 0.73 19.53
C GLU A 149 6.36 0.64 20.76
N ARG A 150 6.93 -0.54 21.05
CA ARG A 150 7.89 -0.66 22.15
C ARG A 150 9.28 -0.15 21.78
N THR A 151 9.71 -0.37 20.54
CA THR A 151 11.05 -0.01 20.05
C THR A 151 11.28 1.51 20.11
N LEU A 152 10.36 2.30 19.55
CA LEU A 152 10.43 3.76 19.53
C LEU A 152 10.31 4.35 20.95
N LEU A 153 9.44 3.78 21.79
CA LEU A 153 9.34 4.18 23.19
C LEU A 153 10.65 3.91 23.96
N ALA A 154 11.26 2.74 23.74
CA ALA A 154 12.52 2.38 24.37
C ALA A 154 13.68 3.27 23.88
N LEU A 155 13.70 3.62 22.60
CA LEU A 155 14.63 4.60 22.03
C LEU A 155 14.46 5.97 22.68
N ALA A 156 13.23 6.48 22.76
CA ALA A 156 12.95 7.79 23.35
C ALA A 156 13.38 7.86 24.82
N ARG A 157 13.07 6.82 25.60
CA ARG A 157 13.53 6.69 27.00
C ARG A 157 15.05 6.62 27.10
N ALA A 158 15.71 5.88 26.22
CA ALA A 158 17.17 5.77 26.24
C ALA A 158 17.83 7.13 25.93
N LEU A 159 17.27 7.94 25.03
CA LEU A 159 17.74 9.31 24.77
C LEU A 159 17.55 10.22 25.99
N ASP A 160 16.35 10.21 26.58
CA ASP A 160 16.02 11.01 27.77
C ASP A 160 16.91 10.67 28.97
N GLU A 161 17.09 9.36 29.23
CA GLU A 161 17.92 8.83 30.32
C GLU A 161 19.42 8.80 29.98
N ARG A 162 19.82 9.22 28.77
CA ARG A 162 21.19 9.17 28.24
C ARG A 162 21.84 7.79 28.31
N ARG A 163 21.04 6.74 28.10
CA ARG A 163 21.51 5.36 27.97
C ARG A 163 21.99 5.07 26.54
N PRO A 164 22.95 4.14 26.36
CA PRO A 164 23.44 3.79 25.02
C PRO A 164 22.34 3.17 24.16
N LEU A 165 22.07 3.75 22.98
CA LEU A 165 21.08 3.22 22.03
C LEU A 165 21.41 1.81 21.51
N ARG A 166 22.69 1.45 21.50
CA ARG A 166 23.18 0.12 21.09
C ARG A 166 22.68 -1.03 21.98
N ASP A 167 22.08 -0.71 23.12
CA ASP A 167 21.50 -1.67 24.07
C ASP A 167 19.96 -1.72 23.95
N VAL A 168 19.35 -0.89 23.09
CA VAL A 168 17.92 -0.89 22.80
C VAL A 168 17.64 -1.92 21.70
N PRO A 169 16.77 -2.93 21.95
CA PRO A 169 16.47 -3.93 20.93
C PRO A 169 15.79 -3.32 19.70
N ASN A 170 16.06 -3.91 18.53
CA ASN A 170 15.57 -3.54 17.21
C ASN A 170 15.94 -2.12 16.75
N VAL A 171 16.84 -1.44 17.45
CA VAL A 171 17.38 -0.15 17.02
C VAL A 171 18.72 -0.37 16.31
N VAL A 172 18.78 0.03 15.06
CA VAL A 172 20.01 0.09 14.28
C VAL A 172 20.77 1.36 14.65
N VAL A 173 22.05 1.20 15.00
CA VAL A 173 22.96 2.31 15.27
C VAL A 173 24.32 2.05 14.62
N ARG A 174 25.03 3.12 14.29
CA ARG A 174 26.42 3.04 13.85
C ARG A 174 27.31 2.51 14.98
N ASP A 175 28.25 1.66 14.61
CA ASP A 175 29.27 1.08 15.48
C ASP A 175 30.64 1.27 14.85
N ARG A 176 31.62 1.71 15.64
CA ARG A 176 32.96 2.05 15.13
C ARG A 176 33.74 0.84 14.60
N LEU A 177 33.46 -0.37 15.09
CA LEU A 177 34.17 -1.59 14.73
C LEU A 177 33.37 -2.43 13.73
N LEU A 178 32.04 -2.39 13.82
CA LEU A 178 31.14 -3.23 13.02
C LEU A 178 30.43 -2.45 11.91
N GLY A 179 30.74 -1.17 11.70
CA GLY A 179 30.00 -0.26 10.81
C GLY A 179 28.65 0.15 11.40
N ALA A 180 27.71 -0.79 11.46
CA ALA A 180 26.43 -0.63 12.15
C ALA A 180 25.92 -1.98 12.68
N ARG A 181 25.13 -1.93 13.74
CA ARG A 181 24.58 -3.11 14.40
C ARG A 181 23.21 -2.84 15.00
N TRP A 182 22.51 -3.91 15.33
CA TRP A 182 21.30 -3.90 16.15
C TRP A 182 21.25 -5.19 16.98
N LEU A 183 20.42 -5.18 18.03
CA LEU A 183 20.14 -6.37 18.84
C LEU A 183 18.73 -6.82 18.55
N SER A 184 18.53 -8.10 18.22
CA SER A 184 17.18 -8.64 18.12
C SER A 184 16.49 -8.65 19.48
N GLY A 185 15.22 -8.20 19.53
CA GLY A 185 14.43 -8.30 20.75
C GLY A 185 12.97 -7.84 20.62
N HIS A 186 12.32 -7.70 21.78
CA HIS A 186 10.88 -7.42 21.99
C HIS A 186 9.88 -8.42 21.41
N GLY A 187 10.22 -9.22 20.40
CA GLY A 187 9.25 -10.06 19.70
C GLY A 187 8.11 -9.24 19.12
N MET A 188 7.07 -9.91 18.66
CA MET A 188 5.88 -9.26 18.11
C MET A 188 5.05 -8.60 19.22
N GLU A 189 4.44 -7.45 18.96
CA GLU A 189 3.54 -6.71 19.86
C GLU A 189 2.33 -7.53 20.31
N ASP A 190 1.85 -7.30 21.52
CA ASP A 190 0.57 -7.86 21.97
C ASP A 190 -0.57 -6.90 21.60
N LEU A 191 -1.34 -7.26 20.58
CA LEU A 191 -2.48 -6.45 20.12
C LEU A 191 -3.55 -6.21 21.19
N LYS A 192 -3.60 -7.03 22.26
CA LYS A 192 -4.52 -6.84 23.39
C LYS A 192 -4.13 -5.65 24.26
N ALA A 193 -2.83 -5.32 24.29
CA ALA A 193 -2.29 -4.22 25.10
C ALA A 193 -2.24 -2.90 24.32
N LEU A 194 -2.34 -2.93 22.99
CA LEU A 194 -2.25 -1.72 22.16
C LEU A 194 -3.58 -0.95 22.13
N PRO A 195 -3.55 0.39 22.25
CA PRO A 195 -4.74 1.23 22.12
C PRO A 195 -5.26 1.24 20.67
N ALA A 196 -6.38 1.94 20.46
CA ALA A 196 -6.79 2.34 19.12
C ALA A 196 -5.72 3.25 18.48
N PRO A 197 -5.57 3.23 17.14
CA PRO A 197 -4.73 4.20 16.44
C PRO A 197 -5.11 5.63 16.81
N ASP A 198 -4.11 6.50 16.96
CA ASP A 198 -4.32 7.93 17.21
C ASP A 198 -4.14 8.72 15.92
N PHE A 199 -5.17 9.48 15.53
CA PHE A 199 -5.17 10.34 14.35
C PHE A 199 -5.16 11.83 14.72
N ASP A 200 -5.05 12.16 16.00
CA ASP A 200 -5.03 13.55 16.45
C ASP A 200 -3.80 14.29 15.94
N GLY A 201 -3.99 15.58 15.62
CA GLY A 201 -2.94 16.43 15.07
C GLY A 201 -2.62 16.18 13.58
N LEU A 202 -3.21 15.16 12.96
CA LEU A 202 -3.12 14.97 11.51
C LEU A 202 -4.11 15.91 10.77
N PRO A 203 -3.74 16.46 9.61
CA PRO A 203 -4.63 17.32 8.81
C PRO A 203 -5.65 16.48 8.02
N LEU A 204 -6.57 15.82 8.74
CA LEU A 204 -7.51 14.86 8.13
C LEU A 204 -8.41 15.51 7.07
N GLU A 205 -8.75 16.79 7.25
CA GLU A 205 -9.53 17.61 6.31
C GLU A 205 -8.80 17.94 4.99
N ALA A 206 -7.49 17.69 4.92
CA ALA A 206 -6.69 17.87 3.70
C ALA A 206 -6.81 16.69 2.73
N TYR A 207 -7.32 15.53 3.18
CA TYR A 207 -7.50 14.37 2.32
C TYR A 207 -8.49 14.65 1.18
N LEU A 208 -8.21 14.11 -0.01
CA LEU A 208 -8.96 14.37 -1.25
C LEU A 208 -10.26 13.55 -1.36
N ALA A 209 -11.04 13.47 -0.29
CA ALA A 209 -12.31 12.77 -0.26
C ALA A 209 -13.37 13.60 0.49
N PRO A 210 -14.68 13.43 0.19
CA PRO A 210 -15.74 14.16 0.88
C PRO A 210 -16.03 13.58 2.28
N SER A 211 -15.47 12.41 2.62
CA SER A 211 -15.64 11.74 3.90
C SER A 211 -14.36 10.98 4.24
N LEU A 212 -13.99 10.99 5.52
CA LEU A 212 -12.79 10.32 6.00
C LEU A 212 -12.97 8.81 5.98
N VAL A 213 -12.00 8.07 5.44
CA VAL A 213 -11.93 6.61 5.58
C VAL A 213 -10.72 6.31 6.44
N LEU A 214 -10.94 5.91 7.70
CA LEU A 214 -9.85 5.69 8.65
C LEU A 214 -9.31 4.26 8.53
N PRO A 215 -7.97 4.07 8.49
CA PRO A 215 -7.40 2.74 8.57
C PRO A 215 -7.56 2.18 9.99
N TYR A 216 -7.80 0.88 10.11
CA TYR A 216 -7.84 0.19 11.40
C TYR A 216 -7.25 -1.22 11.28
N ASP A 217 -6.41 -1.64 12.24
CA ASP A 217 -5.75 -2.95 12.24
C ASP A 217 -6.43 -3.92 13.21
N PRO A 218 -7.44 -4.72 12.80
CA PRO A 218 -8.04 -5.73 13.68
C PRO A 218 -7.06 -6.88 13.97
N THR A 219 -6.11 -7.10 13.06
CA THR A 219 -5.15 -8.21 13.05
C THR A 219 -3.80 -7.72 12.53
N ARG A 220 -2.74 -8.47 12.84
CA ARG A 220 -1.40 -8.33 12.24
C ARG A 220 -0.85 -9.72 11.95
N GLY A 221 -0.05 -9.89 10.90
CA GLY A 221 0.36 -11.21 10.43
C GLY A 221 -0.73 -11.91 9.62
N CYS A 222 -0.40 -13.09 9.11
CA CYS A 222 -1.31 -13.92 8.31
C CYS A 222 -1.46 -15.31 8.90
N TYR A 223 -2.70 -15.77 9.13
CA TYR A 223 -2.94 -17.11 9.70
C TYR A 223 -2.61 -18.24 8.72
N TRP A 224 -2.60 -17.93 7.41
CA TRP A 224 -2.21 -18.89 6.38
C TRP A 224 -0.68 -19.00 6.30
N GLY A 225 0.02 -17.86 6.18
CA GLY A 225 1.47 -17.74 6.34
C GLY A 225 2.35 -18.57 5.38
N LYS A 226 1.78 -19.23 4.37
CA LYS A 226 2.47 -20.20 3.51
C LYS A 226 2.62 -19.78 2.05
N CYS A 227 1.95 -18.69 1.63
CA CYS A 227 2.05 -18.21 0.26
C CYS A 227 3.51 -17.99 -0.13
N THR A 228 3.99 -18.70 -1.15
CA THR A 228 5.42 -18.78 -1.45
C THR A 228 6.02 -17.46 -1.94
N PHE A 229 5.20 -16.57 -2.51
CA PHE A 229 5.60 -15.24 -2.94
C PHE A 229 5.60 -14.18 -1.82
N CYS A 230 4.94 -14.43 -0.69
CA CYS A 230 4.72 -13.39 0.31
C CYS A 230 5.98 -13.13 1.14
N HIS A 231 6.28 -11.84 1.32
CA HIS A 231 7.21 -11.34 2.33
C HIS A 231 6.58 -10.13 3.03
N TYR A 232 5.84 -10.37 4.13
CA TYR A 232 4.97 -9.35 4.72
C TYR A 232 4.89 -9.40 6.25
N GLY A 233 4.35 -8.35 6.87
CA GLY A 233 4.09 -8.30 8.31
C GLY A 233 5.32 -8.03 9.18
N LEU A 234 6.41 -7.51 8.60
CA LEU A 234 7.66 -7.23 9.31
C LEU A 234 8.33 -8.53 9.81
N ALA A 235 8.43 -9.54 8.94
CA ALA A 235 9.19 -10.76 9.19
C ALA A 235 10.51 -10.78 8.39
N GLU A 236 11.51 -11.51 8.88
CA GLU A 236 12.76 -11.73 8.15
C GLU A 236 12.53 -12.60 6.91
N VAL A 237 11.70 -13.65 7.04
CA VAL A 237 11.33 -14.58 5.96
C VAL A 237 9.82 -14.85 6.03
N GLY A 238 9.18 -14.95 4.87
CA GLY A 238 7.76 -15.26 4.73
C GLY A 238 6.86 -14.18 5.32
N THR A 239 5.79 -14.62 6.01
CA THR A 239 4.83 -13.72 6.63
C THR A 239 4.85 -13.84 8.15
N ALA A 240 4.71 -12.71 8.83
CA ALA A 240 4.70 -12.65 10.28
C ALA A 240 3.52 -13.43 10.90
N ALA A 241 3.71 -13.92 12.12
CA ALA A 241 2.71 -14.71 12.83
C ALA A 241 1.42 -13.92 13.10
N TYR A 242 0.29 -14.61 12.90
CA TYR A 242 -1.03 -14.04 13.07
C TYR A 242 -1.36 -13.72 14.53
N ARG A 243 -1.82 -12.50 14.76
CA ARG A 243 -2.37 -12.02 16.02
C ARG A 243 -3.63 -11.24 15.72
N GLU A 244 -4.60 -11.30 16.63
CA GLU A 244 -5.86 -10.57 16.51
C GLU A 244 -6.20 -9.86 17.82
N ARG A 245 -6.87 -8.72 17.68
CA ARG A 245 -7.51 -8.03 18.80
C ARG A 245 -8.76 -8.80 19.23
N ALA A 246 -9.16 -8.66 20.48
CA ALA A 246 -10.45 -9.16 20.93
C ALA A 246 -11.59 -8.45 20.18
N VAL A 247 -12.67 -9.16 19.86
CA VAL A 247 -13.79 -8.62 19.06
C VAL A 247 -14.44 -7.42 19.76
N GLU A 248 -14.57 -7.49 21.08
CA GLU A 248 -15.12 -6.43 21.91
C GLU A 248 -14.24 -5.17 21.85
N THR A 249 -12.92 -5.36 21.86
CA THR A 249 -11.94 -4.27 21.67
C THR A 249 -12.06 -3.66 20.27
N ILE A 250 -12.24 -4.49 19.23
CA ILE A 250 -12.42 -3.99 17.85
C ILE A 250 -13.65 -3.08 17.76
N VAL A 251 -14.80 -3.54 18.24
CA VAL A 251 -16.04 -2.76 18.19
C VAL A 251 -15.92 -1.48 19.04
N ALA A 252 -15.30 -1.55 20.21
CA ALA A 252 -15.05 -0.37 21.05
C ALA A 252 -14.15 0.66 20.34
N HIS A 253 -13.08 0.21 19.66
CA HIS A 253 -12.19 1.10 18.91
C HIS A 253 -12.92 1.75 17.73
N LEU A 254 -13.66 0.97 16.93
CA LEU A 254 -14.42 1.51 15.79
C LEU A 254 -15.45 2.56 16.24
N GLY A 255 -16.18 2.29 17.33
CA GLY A 255 -17.14 3.25 17.90
C GLY A 255 -16.47 4.53 18.41
N ALA A 256 -15.34 4.40 19.12
CA ALA A 256 -14.59 5.55 19.63
C ALA A 256 -14.00 6.41 18.50
N LEU A 257 -13.40 5.79 17.49
CA LEU A 257 -12.85 6.46 16.32
C LEU A 257 -13.94 7.15 15.50
N ALA A 258 -15.08 6.48 15.30
CA ALA A 258 -16.22 7.05 14.59
C ALA A 258 -16.73 8.32 15.29
N ALA A 259 -16.91 8.26 16.61
CA ALA A 259 -17.36 9.39 17.40
C ALA A 259 -16.32 10.54 17.44
N ARG A 260 -15.03 10.23 17.61
CA ARG A 260 -13.96 11.24 17.73
C ARG A 260 -13.72 12.01 16.44
N HIS A 261 -13.74 11.33 15.30
CA HIS A 261 -13.38 11.92 14.01
C HIS A 261 -14.59 12.19 13.09
N GLY A 262 -15.82 11.98 13.58
CA GLY A 262 -17.04 12.26 12.83
C GLY A 262 -17.16 11.46 11.53
N THR A 263 -16.65 10.24 11.52
CA THR A 263 -16.72 9.34 10.36
C THR A 263 -17.42 8.03 10.71
N ARG A 264 -17.88 7.34 9.68
CA ARG A 264 -18.34 5.95 9.78
C ARG A 264 -17.61 5.01 8.84
N HIS A 265 -16.68 5.51 8.02
CA HIS A 265 -16.00 4.70 7.00
C HIS A 265 -14.63 4.26 7.49
N PHE A 266 -14.36 2.96 7.36
CA PHE A 266 -13.13 2.34 7.80
C PHE A 266 -12.57 1.44 6.70
N TYR A 267 -11.24 1.37 6.63
CA TYR A 267 -10.55 0.33 5.89
C TYR A 267 -9.77 -0.53 6.87
N LEU A 268 -10.09 -1.81 6.94
CA LEU A 268 -9.42 -2.75 7.83
C LEU A 268 -8.06 -3.12 7.21
N SER A 269 -7.03 -2.38 7.60
CA SER A 269 -5.68 -2.44 7.05
C SER A 269 -4.87 -3.49 7.81
N GLN A 270 -4.67 -4.65 7.19
CA GLN A 270 -3.97 -5.80 7.77
C GLN A 270 -3.36 -6.68 6.66
N ASP A 271 -2.56 -7.68 7.06
CA ASP A 271 -1.95 -8.65 6.15
C ASP A 271 -2.94 -9.77 5.74
N SER A 272 -3.61 -10.35 6.73
CA SER A 272 -4.82 -11.15 6.53
C SER A 272 -5.73 -11.09 7.76
N VAL A 273 -7.03 -11.27 7.56
CA VAL A 273 -8.02 -11.48 8.62
C VAL A 273 -8.73 -12.81 8.37
N ALA A 274 -8.90 -13.61 9.42
CA ALA A 274 -9.67 -14.84 9.31
C ALA A 274 -11.17 -14.51 9.08
N PRO A 275 -11.87 -15.16 8.13
CA PRO A 275 -13.30 -14.97 7.92
C PRO A 275 -14.14 -15.24 9.18
N LYS A 276 -13.69 -16.15 10.05
CA LYS A 276 -14.31 -16.38 11.37
C LYS A 276 -14.27 -15.13 12.25
N THR A 277 -13.16 -14.40 12.25
CA THR A 277 -12.99 -13.16 13.01
C THR A 277 -13.87 -12.06 12.43
N LEU A 278 -13.94 -11.92 11.10
CA LEU A 278 -14.86 -10.99 10.43
C LEU A 278 -16.33 -11.24 10.77
N VAL A 279 -16.78 -12.50 10.76
CA VAL A 279 -18.17 -12.85 11.09
C VAL A 279 -18.49 -12.52 12.55
N LYS A 280 -17.59 -12.84 13.49
CA LYS A 280 -17.78 -12.48 14.91
C LYS A 280 -17.80 -10.98 15.13
N MET A 281 -16.85 -10.26 14.53
CA MET A 281 -16.80 -8.80 14.55
C MET A 281 -18.09 -8.20 14.00
N SER A 282 -18.58 -8.74 12.89
CA SER A 282 -19.79 -8.28 12.23
C SER A 282 -21.03 -8.48 13.11
N GLN A 283 -21.16 -9.64 13.77
CA GLN A 283 -22.23 -9.86 14.73
C GLN A 283 -22.16 -8.88 15.90
N ALA A 284 -20.96 -8.64 16.45
CA ALA A 284 -20.79 -7.68 17.54
C ALA A 284 -21.08 -6.22 17.13
N ILE A 285 -20.75 -5.82 15.90
CA ILE A 285 -21.13 -4.50 15.33
C ILE A 285 -22.66 -4.36 15.29
N ILE A 286 -23.35 -5.40 14.80
CA ILE A 286 -24.82 -5.43 14.72
C ILE A 286 -25.43 -5.35 16.13
N ASP A 287 -24.94 -6.15 17.07
CA ASP A 287 -25.45 -6.20 18.44
C ASP A 287 -25.24 -4.88 19.18
N ALA A 288 -24.14 -4.17 18.89
CA ALA A 288 -23.86 -2.84 19.41
C ALA A 288 -24.65 -1.72 18.72
N GLY A 289 -25.37 -2.01 17.62
CA GLY A 289 -26.09 -1.01 16.83
C GLY A 289 -25.19 0.04 16.18
N LEU A 290 -23.93 -0.31 15.89
CA LEU A 290 -22.94 0.62 15.38
C LEU A 290 -23.11 0.83 13.85
N ASP A 291 -23.42 2.07 13.42
CA ASP A 291 -23.49 2.42 12.00
C ASP A 291 -22.10 2.70 11.43
N VAL A 292 -21.39 1.65 11.03
CA VAL A 292 -20.10 1.75 10.33
C VAL A 292 -20.15 1.13 8.94
N ARG A 293 -19.22 1.54 8.10
CA ARG A 293 -18.97 1.03 6.76
C ARG A 293 -17.53 0.61 6.69
N TRP A 294 -17.26 -0.63 6.29
CA TRP A 294 -15.90 -1.13 6.28
C TRP A 294 -15.60 -1.94 5.02
N ALA A 295 -14.34 -1.88 4.60
CA ALA A 295 -13.78 -2.75 3.58
C ALA A 295 -12.47 -3.38 4.10
N THR A 296 -12.07 -4.51 3.52
CA THR A 296 -10.88 -5.25 3.94
C THR A 296 -10.36 -6.10 2.79
N ASP A 297 -9.10 -6.50 2.90
CA ASP A 297 -8.53 -7.58 2.11
C ASP A 297 -8.73 -8.90 2.85
N LEU A 298 -9.04 -10.00 2.14
CA LEU A 298 -9.11 -11.33 2.72
C LEU A 298 -8.67 -12.43 1.75
N LYS A 299 -8.24 -13.54 2.33
CA LYS A 299 -8.03 -14.79 1.60
C LYS A 299 -9.38 -15.51 1.45
N PRO A 300 -9.78 -15.95 0.24
CA PRO A 300 -10.96 -16.76 0.06
C PRO A 300 -10.89 -18.07 0.86
N GLU A 301 -11.99 -18.41 1.54
CA GLU A 301 -12.13 -19.64 2.31
C GLU A 301 -13.56 -20.18 2.25
N LYS A 302 -13.69 -21.51 2.30
CA LYS A 302 -14.98 -22.22 2.37
C LYS A 302 -15.85 -21.79 3.56
N TYR A 303 -15.23 -21.24 4.61
CA TYR A 303 -15.97 -20.72 5.75
C TYR A 303 -16.86 -19.53 5.37
N LEU A 304 -16.55 -18.76 4.33
CA LEU A 304 -17.35 -17.62 3.92
C LEU A 304 -18.50 -18.05 3.00
N THR A 305 -19.56 -18.59 3.62
CA THR A 305 -20.82 -18.95 2.94
C THR A 305 -21.67 -17.72 2.65
N ARG A 306 -22.72 -17.89 1.85
CA ARG A 306 -23.70 -16.84 1.57
C ARG A 306 -24.29 -16.23 2.84
N GLU A 307 -24.75 -17.04 3.80
CA GLU A 307 -25.37 -16.55 5.03
C GLU A 307 -24.38 -15.71 5.85
N ARG A 308 -23.10 -16.09 5.85
CA ARG A 308 -22.05 -15.33 6.54
C ARG A 308 -21.74 -14.03 5.80
N ALA A 309 -21.74 -14.03 4.47
CA ALA A 309 -21.64 -12.81 3.68
C ALA A 309 -22.81 -11.84 3.97
N ASP A 310 -24.03 -12.35 4.14
CA ASP A 310 -25.19 -11.53 4.55
C ASP A 310 -24.99 -10.91 5.95
N VAL A 311 -24.36 -11.63 6.89
CA VAL A 311 -23.97 -11.06 8.20
C VAL A 311 -22.96 -9.93 8.02
N LEU A 312 -21.93 -10.12 7.19
CA LEU A 312 -20.95 -9.06 6.90
C LEU A 312 -21.66 -7.82 6.33
N ARG A 313 -22.55 -7.99 5.34
CA ARG A 313 -23.29 -6.88 4.73
C ARG A 313 -24.12 -6.11 5.74
N ARG A 314 -24.84 -6.80 6.63
CA ARG A 314 -25.66 -6.20 7.68
C ARG A 314 -24.83 -5.40 8.69
N ALA A 315 -23.59 -5.83 8.94
CA ALA A 315 -22.64 -5.13 9.77
C ALA A 315 -21.88 -4.00 9.04
N GLY A 316 -22.29 -3.66 7.82
CA GLY A 316 -21.70 -2.55 7.08
C GLY A 316 -20.51 -2.90 6.19
N ALA A 317 -20.26 -4.18 5.90
CA ALA A 317 -19.28 -4.54 4.87
C ALA A 317 -19.68 -3.92 3.52
N VAL A 318 -18.80 -3.09 2.97
CA VAL A 318 -18.96 -2.45 1.67
C VAL A 318 -18.21 -3.21 0.60
N ALA A 319 -16.96 -3.61 0.89
CA ALA A 319 -16.11 -4.30 -0.07
C ALA A 319 -15.18 -5.31 0.60
N CYS A 320 -14.76 -6.29 -0.17
CA CYS A 320 -13.85 -7.35 0.21
C CYS A 320 -12.92 -7.62 -0.98
N ALA A 321 -11.65 -7.26 -0.86
CA ALA A 321 -10.65 -7.58 -1.86
C ALA A 321 -10.11 -8.99 -1.62
N LEU A 322 -10.21 -9.83 -2.65
CA LEU A 322 -9.91 -11.24 -2.58
C LEU A 322 -8.56 -11.52 -3.25
N GLY A 323 -7.62 -12.09 -2.50
CA GLY A 323 -6.40 -12.64 -3.09
C GLY A 323 -6.73 -13.89 -3.91
N VAL A 324 -6.99 -13.71 -5.21
CA VAL A 324 -7.24 -14.78 -6.19
C VAL A 324 -5.92 -15.33 -6.69
N GLU A 325 -4.95 -14.45 -6.95
CA GLU A 325 -3.62 -14.70 -7.52
C GLU A 325 -3.64 -15.30 -8.93
N SER A 326 -4.21 -16.49 -9.11
CA SER A 326 -4.30 -17.22 -10.37
C SER A 326 -5.55 -18.10 -10.40
N ALA A 327 -6.07 -18.40 -11.60
CA ALA A 327 -7.10 -19.41 -11.80
C ALA A 327 -6.53 -20.80 -12.16
N SER A 328 -5.20 -20.94 -12.31
CA SER A 328 -4.57 -22.24 -12.58
C SER A 328 -4.37 -23.03 -11.28
N PRO A 329 -4.92 -24.26 -11.17
CA PRO A 329 -4.67 -25.13 -10.02
C PRO A 329 -3.17 -25.43 -9.81
N ARG A 330 -2.39 -25.51 -10.90
CA ARG A 330 -0.94 -25.76 -10.81
C ARG A 330 -0.22 -24.55 -10.22
N VAL A 331 -0.50 -23.34 -10.73
CA VAL A 331 0.11 -22.10 -10.22
C VAL A 331 -0.31 -21.84 -8.77
N LEU A 332 -1.58 -22.04 -8.43
CA LEU A 332 -2.06 -21.97 -7.04
C LEU A 332 -1.38 -22.99 -6.11
N GLY A 333 -1.05 -24.18 -6.64
CA GLY A 333 -0.24 -25.19 -5.95
C GLY A 333 1.20 -24.75 -5.70
N LEU A 334 1.84 -24.08 -6.68
CA LEU A 334 3.18 -23.50 -6.51
C LEU A 334 3.18 -22.32 -5.53
N ILE A 335 2.13 -21.50 -5.56
CA ILE A 335 1.92 -20.41 -4.61
C ILE A 335 1.68 -20.96 -3.19
N ASP A 336 1.23 -22.20 -3.05
CA ASP A 336 0.69 -22.76 -1.80
C ASP A 336 -0.38 -21.83 -1.21
N LYS A 337 -1.35 -21.43 -2.05
CA LYS A 337 -2.42 -20.50 -1.64
C LYS A 337 -3.40 -21.14 -0.65
N GLY A 338 -3.53 -22.47 -0.66
CA GLY A 338 -4.48 -23.19 0.21
C GLY A 338 -5.95 -22.84 -0.06
N ALA A 339 -6.29 -22.42 -1.28
CA ALA A 339 -7.64 -22.16 -1.73
C ALA A 339 -7.79 -22.62 -3.18
N PRO A 340 -8.53 -23.71 -3.44
CA PRO A 340 -8.89 -24.11 -4.81
C PRO A 340 -9.71 -23.01 -5.51
N VAL A 341 -9.61 -22.93 -6.84
CA VAL A 341 -10.30 -21.89 -7.64
C VAL A 341 -11.82 -21.94 -7.49
N GLU A 342 -12.39 -23.11 -7.19
CA GLU A 342 -13.82 -23.28 -6.91
C GLU A 342 -14.21 -22.56 -5.63
N VAL A 343 -13.37 -22.62 -4.59
CA VAL A 343 -13.60 -21.89 -3.34
C VAL A 343 -13.53 -20.38 -3.57
N VAL A 344 -12.59 -19.93 -4.41
CA VAL A 344 -12.50 -18.52 -4.79
C VAL A 344 -13.78 -18.08 -5.52
N SER A 345 -14.28 -18.92 -6.43
CA SER A 345 -15.52 -18.68 -7.16
C SER A 345 -16.72 -18.53 -6.23
N ASP A 346 -16.92 -19.52 -5.34
CA ASP A 346 -18.03 -19.53 -4.40
C ASP A 346 -18.02 -18.27 -3.52
N VAL A 347 -16.84 -17.85 -3.04
CA VAL A 347 -16.71 -16.66 -2.19
C VAL A 347 -17.03 -15.37 -2.94
N ILE A 348 -16.59 -15.22 -4.20
CA ILE A 348 -16.97 -14.09 -5.06
C ILE A 348 -18.50 -14.03 -5.18
N ASP A 349 -19.13 -15.15 -5.51
CA ASP A 349 -20.57 -15.22 -5.75
C ASP A 349 -21.38 -14.98 -4.46
N HIS A 350 -20.92 -15.51 -3.32
CA HIS A 350 -21.53 -15.27 -2.01
C HIS A 350 -21.50 -13.80 -1.62
N LEU A 351 -20.36 -13.12 -1.77
CA LEU A 351 -20.22 -11.70 -1.45
C LEU A 351 -21.06 -10.84 -2.38
N ALA A 352 -20.96 -11.08 -3.69
CA ALA A 352 -21.71 -10.35 -4.70
C ALA A 352 -23.22 -10.46 -4.47
N SER A 353 -23.72 -11.68 -4.20
CA SER A 353 -25.14 -11.92 -3.96
C SER A 353 -25.64 -11.31 -2.65
N ALA A 354 -24.76 -11.13 -1.65
CA ALA A 354 -25.05 -10.40 -0.42
C ALA A 354 -24.98 -8.88 -0.60
N GLY A 355 -24.57 -8.38 -1.78
CA GLY A 355 -24.41 -6.96 -2.05
C GLY A 355 -23.14 -6.35 -1.44
N VAL A 356 -22.13 -7.17 -1.13
CA VAL A 356 -20.77 -6.74 -0.78
C VAL A 356 -19.94 -6.72 -2.07
N ALA A 357 -19.20 -5.65 -2.31
CA ALA A 357 -18.33 -5.56 -3.48
C ALA A 357 -17.18 -6.57 -3.39
N ALA A 358 -17.21 -7.60 -4.23
CA ALA A 358 -16.11 -8.55 -4.38
C ALA A 358 -15.08 -7.95 -5.36
N GLU A 359 -13.90 -7.63 -4.85
CA GLU A 359 -12.77 -7.19 -5.69
C GLU A 359 -11.80 -8.36 -5.87
N ALA A 360 -11.18 -8.48 -7.04
CA ALA A 360 -10.21 -9.55 -7.31
C ALA A 360 -8.78 -9.00 -7.44
N MET A 361 -7.84 -9.60 -6.71
CA MET A 361 -6.42 -9.36 -6.85
C MET A 361 -5.77 -10.59 -7.48
N CYS A 362 -5.21 -10.40 -8.67
CA CYS A 362 -4.48 -11.41 -9.43
C CYS A 362 -3.11 -10.87 -9.84
N PHE A 363 -2.22 -11.77 -10.25
CA PHE A 363 -1.01 -11.39 -10.97
C PHE A 363 -0.66 -12.44 -12.02
N THR A 364 0.09 -12.02 -13.03
CA THR A 364 0.72 -12.88 -14.04
C THR A 364 2.23 -12.94 -13.83
N GLU A 365 2.93 -13.70 -14.67
CA GLU A 365 4.40 -13.82 -14.67
C GLU A 365 4.98 -14.52 -13.43
N PHE A 366 4.16 -15.27 -12.69
CA PHE A 366 4.67 -16.18 -11.68
C PHE A 366 5.65 -17.19 -12.31
N PRO A 367 6.74 -17.59 -11.64
CA PRO A 367 7.71 -18.50 -12.22
C PRO A 367 7.07 -19.78 -12.77
N THR A 368 7.44 -20.11 -14.00
CA THR A 368 6.90 -21.22 -14.82
C THR A 368 5.43 -21.09 -15.25
N GLU A 369 4.73 -19.99 -15.00
CA GLU A 369 3.36 -19.80 -15.49
C GLU A 369 3.34 -19.79 -17.03
N THR A 370 2.55 -20.69 -17.62
CA THR A 370 2.38 -20.78 -19.06
C THR A 370 1.40 -19.74 -19.58
N HIS A 371 1.47 -19.43 -20.87
CA HIS A 371 0.51 -18.56 -21.56
C HIS A 371 -0.95 -18.97 -21.30
N ALA A 372 -1.28 -20.25 -21.46
CA ALA A 372 -2.63 -20.77 -21.26
C ALA A 372 -3.16 -20.55 -19.82
N GLU A 373 -2.29 -20.59 -18.81
CA GLU A 373 -2.68 -20.38 -17.42
C GLU A 373 -2.89 -18.91 -17.07
N ALA A 374 -2.09 -18.01 -17.66
CA ALA A 374 -2.34 -16.58 -17.59
C ALA A 374 -3.70 -16.24 -18.25
N VAL A 375 -3.95 -16.77 -19.46
CA VAL A 375 -5.23 -16.59 -20.17
C VAL A 375 -6.40 -17.17 -19.37
N ALA A 376 -6.24 -18.34 -18.75
CA ALA A 376 -7.28 -18.93 -17.89
C ALA A 376 -7.65 -18.02 -16.71
N THR A 377 -6.69 -17.28 -16.16
CA THR A 377 -6.95 -16.28 -15.11
C THR A 377 -7.75 -15.10 -15.63
N LEU A 378 -7.45 -14.60 -16.83
CA LEU A 378 -8.24 -13.53 -17.46
C LEU A 378 -9.65 -13.99 -17.83
N ASP A 379 -9.80 -15.22 -18.35
CA ASP A 379 -11.11 -15.79 -18.68
C ASP A 379 -11.94 -16.07 -17.42
N PHE A 380 -11.30 -16.44 -16.30
CA PHE A 380 -11.96 -16.55 -15.00
C PHE A 380 -12.59 -15.23 -14.56
N LEU A 381 -11.85 -14.11 -14.70
CA LEU A 381 -12.35 -12.76 -14.40
C LEU A 381 -13.48 -12.37 -15.36
N ARG A 382 -13.33 -12.64 -16.66
CA ARG A 382 -14.34 -12.38 -17.70
C ARG A 382 -15.65 -13.11 -17.40
N ALA A 383 -15.59 -14.40 -17.06
CA ALA A 383 -16.75 -15.23 -16.76
C ALA A 383 -17.52 -14.74 -15.51
N ARG A 384 -16.85 -14.03 -14.59
CA ARG A 384 -17.43 -13.49 -13.35
C ARG A 384 -17.67 -11.99 -13.41
N ARG A 385 -17.75 -11.42 -14.61
CA ARG A 385 -17.97 -9.98 -14.81
C ARG A 385 -19.11 -9.42 -13.95
N GLU A 386 -20.23 -10.13 -13.87
CA GLU A 386 -21.40 -9.65 -13.12
C GLU A 386 -21.27 -9.76 -11.59
N ALA A 387 -20.44 -10.69 -11.10
CA ALA A 387 -20.19 -10.85 -9.67
C ALA A 387 -19.05 -9.95 -9.16
N LEU A 388 -18.07 -9.62 -10.00
CA LEU A 388 -16.92 -8.79 -9.63
C LEU A 388 -17.25 -7.29 -9.69
N ALA A 389 -16.84 -6.56 -8.65
CA ALA A 389 -16.99 -5.12 -8.57
C ALA A 389 -15.88 -4.40 -9.36
N VAL A 390 -14.61 -4.69 -9.05
CA VAL A 390 -13.40 -4.30 -9.79
C VAL A 390 -12.34 -5.39 -9.63
N TYR A 391 -11.23 -5.30 -10.36
CA TYR A 391 -10.10 -6.20 -10.21
C TYR A 391 -8.78 -5.47 -10.49
N ILE A 392 -7.68 -6.08 -10.07
CA ILE A 392 -6.31 -5.73 -10.48
C ILE A 392 -5.59 -6.99 -10.95
N VAL A 393 -4.83 -6.86 -12.04
CA VAL A 393 -3.88 -7.87 -12.50
C VAL A 393 -2.52 -7.21 -12.53
N GLY A 394 -1.67 -7.56 -11.56
CA GLY A 394 -0.27 -7.11 -11.50
C GLY A 394 0.68 -8.08 -12.21
N GLU A 395 1.96 -7.75 -12.21
CA GLU A 395 3.04 -8.66 -12.58
C GLU A 395 3.76 -9.14 -11.31
N PHE A 396 4.14 -10.40 -11.29
CA PHE A 396 4.91 -10.97 -10.18
C PHE A 396 6.27 -10.27 -10.04
N GLY A 397 6.52 -9.71 -8.86
CA GLY A 397 7.82 -9.22 -8.43
C GLY A 397 8.42 -10.13 -7.37
N LEU A 398 9.70 -10.47 -7.51
CA LEU A 398 10.40 -11.27 -6.52
C LEU A 398 10.78 -10.41 -5.31
N THR A 399 10.57 -10.92 -4.10
CA THR A 399 10.92 -10.24 -2.85
C THR A 399 11.88 -11.09 -2.04
N HIS A 400 12.89 -10.48 -1.41
CA HIS A 400 13.99 -11.19 -0.75
C HIS A 400 13.58 -12.21 0.30
N GLY A 401 12.58 -11.90 1.13
CA GLY A 401 12.12 -12.83 2.17
C GLY A 401 11.10 -13.87 1.70
N SER A 402 10.70 -13.87 0.43
CA SER A 402 9.74 -14.85 -0.10
C SER A 402 10.35 -16.25 -0.21
N LEU A 403 9.55 -17.30 -0.05
CA LEU A 403 10.02 -18.68 -0.24
C LEU A 403 10.52 -18.93 -1.68
N VAL A 404 9.98 -18.20 -2.66
CA VAL A 404 10.51 -18.22 -4.04
C VAL A 404 11.96 -17.74 -4.07
N ALA A 405 12.30 -16.66 -3.38
CA ALA A 405 13.68 -16.18 -3.31
C ALA A 405 14.60 -17.07 -2.46
N GLN A 406 14.05 -17.73 -1.44
CA GLN A 406 14.81 -18.63 -0.56
C GLN A 406 15.10 -20.00 -1.20
N THR A 407 14.26 -20.45 -2.13
CA THR A 407 14.39 -21.75 -2.81
C THR A 407 14.09 -21.65 -4.32
N PRO A 408 14.81 -20.79 -5.06
CA PRO A 408 14.50 -20.44 -6.45
C PRO A 408 14.46 -21.65 -7.39
N GLU A 409 15.31 -22.64 -7.16
CA GLU A 409 15.42 -23.84 -7.98
C GLU A 409 14.14 -24.68 -8.02
N ARG A 410 13.32 -24.62 -6.95
CA ARG A 410 12.00 -25.28 -6.87
C ARG A 410 10.96 -24.65 -7.79
N PHE A 411 11.20 -23.41 -8.21
CA PHE A 411 10.31 -22.60 -9.04
C PHE A 411 10.86 -22.42 -10.46
N GLY A 412 11.84 -23.23 -10.88
CA GLY A 412 12.41 -23.16 -12.22
C GLY A 412 13.25 -21.90 -12.46
N ILE A 413 13.73 -21.26 -11.39
CA ILE A 413 14.67 -20.13 -11.46
C ILE A 413 16.10 -20.70 -11.37
N ASP A 414 16.98 -20.22 -12.25
CA ASP A 414 18.39 -20.62 -12.31
C ASP A 414 19.29 -19.67 -11.50
N GLU A 415 19.01 -18.36 -11.61
CA GLU A 415 19.76 -17.32 -10.92
C GLU A 415 18.82 -16.30 -10.28
N VAL A 416 19.19 -15.83 -9.09
CA VAL A 416 18.60 -14.67 -8.42
C VAL A 416 19.72 -13.67 -8.20
N PHE A 417 19.51 -12.41 -8.61
CA PHE A 417 20.55 -11.39 -8.58
C PHE A 417 20.00 -10.01 -8.20
N GLU A 418 20.89 -9.19 -7.64
CA GLU A 418 20.68 -7.76 -7.42
C GLU A 418 21.37 -6.99 -8.56
N LEU A 419 20.94 -5.74 -8.80
CA LEU A 419 21.60 -4.89 -9.80
C LEU A 419 22.99 -4.48 -9.30
N GLU A 420 24.01 -4.58 -10.16
CA GLU A 420 25.35 -4.10 -9.83
C GLU A 420 25.31 -2.60 -9.48
N GLY A 421 25.90 -2.24 -8.33
CA GLY A 421 25.88 -0.87 -7.81
C GLY A 421 24.67 -0.52 -6.94
N ASP A 422 23.68 -1.40 -6.77
CA ASP A 422 22.62 -1.22 -5.78
C ASP A 422 23.12 -1.52 -4.35
N GLU A 423 23.65 -0.49 -3.70
CA GLU A 423 24.16 -0.54 -2.33
C GLU A 423 23.07 -0.82 -1.30
N LEU A 424 21.79 -0.59 -1.62
CA LEU A 424 20.66 -0.83 -0.72
C LEU A 424 19.99 -2.19 -0.95
N GLY A 425 20.27 -2.83 -2.09
CA GLY A 425 19.73 -4.15 -2.44
C GLY A 425 18.21 -4.13 -2.54
N LEU A 426 17.62 -3.05 -3.05
CA LEU A 426 16.18 -2.86 -3.07
C LEU A 426 15.50 -3.72 -4.13
N GLY A 427 16.15 -3.89 -5.28
CA GLY A 427 15.65 -4.71 -6.38
C GLY A 427 16.15 -6.15 -6.30
N LEU A 428 15.25 -7.11 -6.48
CA LEU A 428 15.60 -8.52 -6.66
C LEU A 428 15.08 -9.00 -8.01
N PHE A 429 15.98 -9.53 -8.82
CA PHE A 429 15.69 -10.02 -10.16
C PHE A 429 16.03 -11.51 -10.25
N PHE A 430 15.54 -12.16 -11.29
CA PHE A 430 15.80 -13.57 -11.50
C PHE A 430 15.93 -13.91 -12.99
N VAL A 431 16.67 -14.97 -13.27
CA VAL A 431 16.78 -15.58 -14.60
C VAL A 431 16.08 -16.94 -14.56
N PRO A 432 15.11 -17.19 -15.44
CA PRO A 432 14.45 -18.49 -15.51
C PRO A 432 15.40 -19.54 -16.12
N ARG A 433 15.28 -20.80 -15.69
CA ARG A 433 16.02 -21.92 -16.29
C ARG A 433 15.68 -22.11 -17.77
N GLU A 434 14.39 -21.95 -18.08
CA GLU A 434 13.87 -21.92 -19.44
C GLU A 434 12.78 -20.84 -19.52
N PRO A 435 12.71 -20.05 -20.61
CA PRO A 435 11.63 -19.10 -20.80
C PRO A 435 10.25 -19.80 -20.78
N TRP A 436 9.33 -19.36 -19.92
CA TRP A 436 7.97 -19.94 -19.81
C TRP A 436 6.90 -19.24 -20.66
N LYS A 437 7.20 -18.04 -21.18
CA LYS A 437 6.40 -17.33 -22.18
C LYS A 437 7.32 -16.58 -23.14
N THR A 438 6.95 -16.55 -24.40
CA THR A 438 7.54 -15.70 -25.46
C THR A 438 7.01 -14.27 -25.36
N ASP A 439 7.65 -13.32 -26.05
CA ASP A 439 7.19 -11.93 -26.10
C ASP A 439 5.83 -11.80 -26.79
N ALA A 440 5.56 -12.64 -27.79
CA ALA A 440 4.26 -12.68 -28.47
C ALA A 440 3.14 -13.17 -27.54
N GLU A 441 3.42 -14.17 -26.69
CA GLU A 441 2.47 -14.65 -25.69
C GLU A 441 2.22 -13.62 -24.59
N ARG A 442 3.26 -12.90 -24.12
CA ARG A 442 3.09 -11.77 -23.19
C ARG A 442 2.22 -10.67 -23.80
N ALA A 443 2.47 -10.30 -25.04
CA ALA A 443 1.67 -9.30 -25.75
C ALA A 443 0.19 -9.71 -25.91
N ASP A 444 -0.10 -10.99 -26.17
CA ASP A 444 -1.48 -11.50 -26.21
C ASP A 444 -2.16 -11.44 -24.83
N VAL A 445 -1.44 -11.74 -23.74
CA VAL A 445 -1.97 -11.57 -22.37
C VAL A 445 -2.31 -10.11 -22.09
N ASP A 446 -1.42 -9.17 -22.46
CA ASP A 446 -1.64 -7.74 -22.30
C ASP A 446 -2.84 -7.25 -23.13
N GLU A 447 -2.96 -7.69 -24.38
CA GLU A 447 -4.09 -7.35 -25.25
C GLU A 447 -5.42 -7.86 -24.68
N ARG A 448 -5.46 -9.09 -24.16
CA ARG A 448 -6.65 -9.67 -23.51
C ARG A 448 -7.02 -8.93 -22.24
N LEU A 449 -6.03 -8.53 -21.43
CA LEU A 449 -6.26 -7.73 -20.23
C LEU A 449 -6.81 -6.35 -20.61
N ALA A 450 -6.26 -5.73 -21.66
CA ALA A 450 -6.76 -4.45 -22.18
C ALA A 450 -8.21 -4.57 -22.68
N ASP A 451 -8.56 -5.63 -23.41
CA ASP A 451 -9.94 -5.91 -23.82
C ASP A 451 -10.86 -6.11 -22.60
N LEU A 452 -10.46 -6.95 -21.65
CA LEU A 452 -11.23 -7.20 -20.42
C LEU A 452 -11.50 -5.90 -19.65
N SER A 453 -10.52 -5.00 -19.56
CA SER A 453 -10.62 -3.74 -18.82
C SER A 453 -11.75 -2.82 -19.33
N ARG A 454 -12.11 -2.92 -20.61
CA ARG A 454 -13.21 -2.13 -21.22
C ARG A 454 -14.56 -2.38 -20.55
N GLY A 455 -14.72 -3.53 -19.88
CA GLY A 455 -15.93 -3.86 -19.13
C GLY A 455 -16.15 -3.02 -17.87
N TRP A 456 -15.15 -2.25 -17.42
CA TRP A 456 -15.16 -1.49 -16.17
C TRP A 456 -14.58 -0.07 -16.35
N THR A 457 -14.98 0.84 -15.46
CA THR A 457 -14.26 2.11 -15.28
C THR A 457 -13.18 1.91 -14.22
N LEU A 458 -12.02 1.40 -14.65
CA LEU A 458 -10.85 1.24 -13.79
C LEU A 458 -9.95 2.49 -13.82
N ARG A 459 -9.19 2.70 -12.74
CA ARG A 459 -8.17 3.75 -12.62
C ARG A 459 -6.97 3.21 -11.84
N SER A 460 -5.85 3.91 -11.92
CA SER A 460 -4.70 3.69 -11.04
C SER A 460 -5.06 3.99 -9.58
N TYR A 461 -4.40 3.29 -8.65
CA TYR A 461 -4.42 3.65 -7.24
C TYR A 461 -3.93 5.11 -7.07
N PRO A 462 -4.54 5.93 -6.18
CA PRO A 462 -5.56 5.62 -5.17
C PRO A 462 -7.00 5.93 -5.61
N TRP A 463 -7.26 6.09 -6.91
CA TRP A 463 -8.52 6.65 -7.40
C TRP A 463 -9.68 5.64 -7.41
N ALA A 464 -10.89 6.18 -7.56
CA ALA A 464 -12.11 5.39 -7.68
C ALA A 464 -12.03 4.48 -8.92
N GLY A 465 -12.20 3.18 -8.71
CA GLY A 465 -12.04 2.15 -9.73
C GLY A 465 -10.75 1.33 -9.57
N ALA A 466 -9.92 1.65 -8.56
CA ALA A 466 -8.84 0.80 -8.08
C ALA A 466 -9.29 -0.01 -6.84
N VAL A 467 -8.68 -1.19 -6.67
CA VAL A 467 -8.90 -2.08 -5.51
C VAL A 467 -8.45 -1.41 -4.22
N SER A 468 -9.19 -1.65 -3.13
CA SER A 468 -8.79 -1.27 -1.76
C SER A 468 -8.50 0.22 -1.53
N THR A 469 -9.21 1.12 -2.23
CA THR A 469 -9.04 2.58 -2.05
C THR A 469 -10.20 3.23 -1.32
N ALA A 470 -9.91 4.27 -0.53
CA ALA A 470 -10.93 5.10 0.10
C ALA A 470 -11.95 5.65 -0.92
N HIS A 471 -11.49 6.04 -2.10
CA HIS A 471 -12.35 6.57 -3.14
C HIS A 471 -13.32 5.51 -3.68
N THR A 472 -12.84 4.30 -3.91
CA THR A 472 -13.66 3.16 -4.36
C THR A 472 -14.69 2.77 -3.31
N ILE A 473 -14.30 2.69 -2.03
CA ILE A 473 -15.19 2.37 -0.90
C ILE A 473 -16.37 3.35 -0.82
N LEU A 474 -16.11 4.66 -0.94
CA LEU A 474 -17.15 5.67 -0.90
C LEU A 474 -18.12 5.54 -2.09
N GLN A 475 -17.62 5.17 -3.27
CA GLN A 475 -18.47 4.97 -4.46
C GLN A 475 -19.37 3.73 -4.28
N TYR A 476 -18.86 2.65 -3.68
CA TYR A 476 -19.66 1.46 -3.37
C TYR A 476 -20.72 1.73 -2.28
N ASP A 477 -20.38 2.43 -1.20
CA ASP A 477 -21.36 2.79 -0.17
C ASP A 477 -22.51 3.62 -0.76
N ARG A 478 -22.21 4.47 -1.75
CA ARG A 478 -23.21 5.33 -2.40
C ARG A 478 -24.04 4.64 -3.49
N PHE A 479 -23.40 3.89 -4.37
CA PHE A 479 -24.01 3.39 -5.61
C PHE A 479 -24.09 1.86 -5.70
N GLY A 480 -23.47 1.15 -4.76
CA GLY A 480 -23.38 -0.30 -4.74
C GLY A 480 -22.22 -0.87 -5.59
N PRO A 481 -22.01 -2.20 -5.52
CA PRO A 481 -20.85 -2.87 -6.13
C PRO A 481 -20.71 -2.71 -7.65
N GLY A 482 -21.83 -2.59 -8.37
CA GLY A 482 -21.85 -2.53 -9.84
C GLY A 482 -21.42 -1.19 -10.45
N VAL A 483 -21.18 -0.15 -9.64
CA VAL A 483 -21.02 1.25 -10.10
C VAL A 483 -20.01 1.43 -11.23
N PHE A 484 -18.87 0.73 -11.19
CA PHE A 484 -17.82 0.88 -12.21
C PHE A 484 -18.13 0.14 -13.50
N ARG A 485 -18.94 -0.94 -13.45
CA ARG A 485 -19.46 -1.62 -14.65
C ARG A 485 -20.58 -0.82 -15.29
N ASP A 486 -21.50 -0.32 -14.48
CA ASP A 486 -22.64 0.48 -14.94
C ASP A 486 -22.16 1.75 -15.64
N ARG A 487 -21.11 2.39 -15.10
CA ARG A 487 -20.47 3.55 -15.73
C ARG A 487 -19.78 3.19 -17.04
N ALA A 488 -19.10 2.04 -17.12
CA ALA A 488 -18.48 1.58 -18.36
C ALA A 488 -19.52 1.32 -19.46
N ALA A 489 -20.63 0.68 -19.12
CA ALA A 489 -21.72 0.38 -20.04
C ALA A 489 -22.44 1.64 -20.60
N ARG A 490 -22.30 2.79 -19.93
CA ARG A 490 -22.90 4.07 -20.35
C ARG A 490 -21.93 4.97 -21.14
N ARG A 491 -20.68 4.54 -21.37
CA ARG A 491 -19.73 5.34 -22.16
C ARG A 491 -20.17 5.37 -23.63
N PRO A 492 -20.22 6.55 -24.28
CA PRO A 492 -20.39 6.61 -25.72
C PRO A 492 -19.20 5.93 -26.41
N GLU A 493 -19.42 5.28 -27.55
CA GLU A 493 -18.41 4.52 -28.32
C GLU A 493 -17.18 5.37 -28.70
N ASP A 494 -17.31 6.70 -28.72
CA ASP A 494 -16.24 7.66 -29.03
C ASP A 494 -15.41 8.12 -27.80
N GLY A 495 -15.63 7.50 -26.63
CA GLY A 495 -15.04 7.90 -25.35
C GLY A 495 -13.69 7.24 -25.04
N VAL A 496 -12.60 7.98 -25.24
CA VAL A 496 -11.20 7.76 -24.80
C VAL A 496 -10.99 6.55 -23.88
N ALA A 497 -10.26 5.55 -24.38
CA ALA A 497 -9.78 4.41 -23.61
C ALA A 497 -8.91 4.88 -22.44
N ILE A 498 -9.22 4.43 -21.24
CA ILE A 498 -8.32 4.56 -20.09
C ILE A 498 -7.45 3.31 -20.11
N ALA A 499 -6.19 3.47 -20.53
CA ALA A 499 -5.26 2.36 -20.58
C ALA A 499 -4.88 1.90 -19.17
N PHE A 500 -4.83 0.59 -18.99
CA PHE A 500 -4.13 -0.05 -17.88
C PHE A 500 -2.62 -0.06 -18.22
N ASN A 501 -1.76 0.06 -17.21
CA ASN A 501 -0.30 0.21 -17.31
C ASN A 501 0.23 1.52 -17.92
N GLY A 502 0.32 2.56 -17.08
CA GLY A 502 1.48 3.50 -17.06
C GLY A 502 1.75 4.41 -18.25
N ALA A 503 1.07 4.30 -19.39
CA ALA A 503 1.28 5.19 -20.53
C ALA A 503 0.08 5.19 -21.49
N THR A 504 -0.96 5.97 -21.20
CA THR A 504 -1.63 6.71 -22.28
C THR A 504 -2.06 8.06 -21.76
N VAL A 505 -1.49 9.10 -22.37
CA VAL A 505 -1.86 10.50 -22.17
C VAL A 505 -3.34 10.65 -22.51
N ILE A 506 -4.11 11.29 -21.64
CA ILE A 506 -5.42 11.81 -22.01
C ILE A 506 -5.17 12.83 -23.13
N GLU A 507 -5.29 12.44 -24.40
CA GLU A 507 -5.36 13.36 -25.54
C GLU A 507 -6.75 14.01 -25.59
N ARG A 508 -7.09 14.73 -24.53
CA ARG A 508 -7.89 15.94 -24.65
C ARG A 508 -6.98 17.03 -24.15
N GLY A 509 -6.87 18.15 -24.87
CA GLY A 509 -6.06 19.30 -24.49
C GLY A 509 -6.45 19.87 -23.14
N LEU A 510 -6.05 19.17 -22.07
CA LEU A 510 -6.20 19.56 -20.68
C LEU A 510 -5.10 20.57 -20.44
N ARG A 511 -5.47 21.84 -20.58
CA ARG A 511 -4.60 22.95 -20.20
C ARG A 511 -4.67 23.07 -18.68
N PHE A 512 -3.56 22.83 -18.01
CA PHE A 512 -3.36 23.34 -16.65
C PHE A 512 -3.53 24.86 -16.74
N ASP A 513 -4.57 25.40 -16.09
CA ASP A 513 -4.81 26.85 -16.04
C ASP A 513 -4.01 27.43 -14.86
N PRO A 514 -2.90 28.15 -15.11
CA PRO A 514 -2.08 28.69 -14.04
C PRO A 514 -2.86 29.66 -13.12
N ARG A 515 -3.92 30.30 -13.64
CA ARG A 515 -4.75 31.22 -12.85
C ARG A 515 -5.60 30.48 -11.80
N ALA A 516 -5.93 29.23 -12.05
CA ALA A 516 -6.62 28.38 -11.06
C ALA A 516 -5.68 27.99 -9.91
N ALA A 517 -4.38 27.87 -10.17
CA ALA A 517 -3.36 27.63 -9.15
C ALA A 517 -3.14 28.87 -8.27
N GLU A 518 -3.04 30.07 -8.87
CA GLU A 518 -2.93 31.35 -8.11
C GLU A 518 -4.13 31.56 -7.16
N HIS A 519 -5.35 31.24 -7.61
CA HIS A 519 -6.53 31.29 -6.74
C HIS A 519 -6.51 30.24 -5.62
N ALA A 520 -5.88 29.08 -5.83
CA ALA A 520 -5.73 28.05 -4.81
C ALA A 520 -4.68 28.46 -3.76
N GLU A 521 -3.53 28.98 -4.18
CA GLU A 521 -2.49 29.52 -3.29
C GLU A 521 -3.04 30.67 -2.43
N ALA A 522 -3.81 31.59 -3.02
CA ALA A 522 -4.45 32.67 -2.26
C ALA A 522 -5.45 32.17 -1.21
N ARG A 523 -6.06 31.00 -1.43
CA ARG A 523 -7.01 30.37 -0.50
C ARG A 523 -6.30 29.56 0.57
N GLU A 524 -5.16 28.93 0.26
CA GLU A 524 -4.29 28.29 1.25
C GLU A 524 -3.60 29.30 2.16
N ALA A 525 -3.18 30.46 1.65
CA ALA A 525 -2.61 31.52 2.48
C ALA A 525 -3.61 32.18 3.45
N GLN A 526 -4.91 31.89 3.29
CA GLN A 526 -5.99 32.36 4.18
C GLN A 526 -6.37 31.34 5.26
N ILE A 527 -5.89 30.10 5.16
CA ILE A 527 -6.08 29.01 6.13
C ILE A 527 -4.83 28.95 7.01
#